data_AF-A0A964BQN3-F1
#
_entry.id   AF-A0A964BQN3-F1
#
_cell.length_a   1.000
_cell.length_b   1.000
_cell.length_c   1.000
_cell.angle_alpha   90.00
_cell.angle_beta   90.00
_cell.angle_gamma   90.00
#
_symmetry.space_group_name_H-M   'P 1'
#
loop_
_entity.id
_entity.type
_entity.pdbx_description
1 polymer ?
#
loop_
_entity_poly.entity_id
_entity_poly.type
_entity_poly.pdbx_seq_one_letter_code
_entity_poly.pdbx_strand_id
1 'polypeptide(L)'
;MPRKAYLANYYSSEELKHKYLKSQDSVESRRWHLLWKISLGWSIKNSAIAIGINYDYGKEIVRRYNNTGEEGQEKKELRIKKTKSENNREEEKLY
;
A
#
# COMPACT_ATOMS: atom_id res chain seq x y z
N MET A 1 23.47 -3.54 -12.34
CA MET A 1 23.12 -3.25 -10.93
C MET A 1 21.63 -3.52 -10.72
N PRO A 2 21.22 -4.25 -9.68
CA PRO A 2 19.80 -4.42 -9.39
C PRO A 2 19.22 -3.04 -9.05
N ARG A 3 18.21 -2.60 -9.82
CA ARG A 3 17.55 -1.31 -9.57
C ARG A 3 16.94 -1.38 -8.16
N LYS A 4 17.41 -0.51 -7.27
CA LYS A 4 16.83 -0.35 -5.94
C LYS A 4 15.38 0.07 -6.13
N ALA A 5 14.49 -0.60 -5.43
CA ALA A 5 13.08 -0.25 -5.47
C ALA A 5 12.89 1.03 -4.66
N TYR A 6 12.33 2.06 -5.30
CA TYR A 6 11.97 3.29 -4.62
C TYR A 6 10.71 3.04 -3.81
N LEU A 7 10.77 3.33 -2.51
CA LEU A 7 9.63 3.30 -1.61
C LEU A 7 9.38 4.71 -1.10
N ALA A 8 8.15 5.19 -1.21
CA ALA A 8 7.77 6.49 -0.69
C ALA A 8 7.86 6.50 0.85
N ASN A 9 8.29 7.62 1.42
CA ASN A 9 8.48 7.83 2.86
C ASN A 9 7.14 8.05 3.61
N TYR A 10 6.15 7.20 3.35
CA TYR A 10 4.88 7.23 4.09
C TYR A 10 4.99 6.61 5.48
N TYR A 11 5.87 5.62 5.64
CA TYR A 11 6.13 4.96 6.92
C TYR A 11 7.60 4.65 7.09
N SER A 12 8.04 4.74 8.34
CA SER A 12 9.35 4.27 8.76
C SER A 12 9.40 2.73 8.75
N SER A 13 10.61 2.17 8.67
CA SER A 13 10.80 0.70 8.71
C SER A 13 10.19 0.05 9.96
N GLU A 14 10.19 0.76 11.08
CA GLU A 14 9.60 0.32 12.35
C GLU A 14 8.07 0.29 12.30
N GLU A 15 7.43 1.28 11.67
CA GLU A 15 5.98 1.33 11.51
C GLU A 15 5.47 0.23 10.58
N LEU A 16 6.21 -0.06 9.49
CA LEU A 16 5.94 -1.19 8.60
C LEU A 16 6.03 -2.53 9.35
N LYS A 17 7.04 -2.68 10.21
CA LYS A 17 7.17 -3.86 11.08
C LYS A 17 5.99 -3.96 12.05
N HIS A 18 5.58 -2.85 12.65
CA HIS A 18 4.46 -2.85 13.59
C HIS A 18 3.14 -3.23 12.90
N LYS A 19 2.89 -2.74 11.68
CA LYS A 19 1.74 -3.15 10.87
C LYS A 19 1.76 -4.61 10.50
N TYR A 20 2.93 -5.14 10.11
CA TYR A 20 3.11 -6.57 9.87
C TYR A 20 2.76 -7.43 11.10
N LEU A 21 3.14 -6.99 12.31
CA LEU A 21 2.82 -7.71 13.55
C LEU A 21 1.35 -7.57 13.95
N LYS A 22 0.72 -6.42 13.64
CA LYS A 22 -0.68 -6.13 13.98
C LYS A 22 -1.67 -6.79 13.01
N SER A 23 -1.29 -7.02 11.76
CA SER A 23 -2.15 -7.64 10.75
C SER A 23 -2.48 -9.08 11.11
N GLN A 24 -3.77 -9.40 11.23
CA GLN A 24 -4.25 -10.78 11.42
C GLN A 24 -4.48 -11.50 10.10
N ASP A 25 -4.73 -10.75 9.01
CA ASP A 25 -4.92 -11.32 7.69
C ASP A 25 -3.58 -11.77 7.08
N SER A 26 -3.55 -13.01 6.60
CA SER A 26 -2.35 -13.62 6.02
C SER A 26 -1.89 -12.94 4.71
N VAL A 27 -2.81 -12.34 3.95
CA VAL A 27 -2.51 -11.60 2.72
C VAL A 27 -1.95 -10.23 3.05
N GLU A 28 -2.57 -9.51 3.99
CA GLU A 28 -2.08 -8.20 4.44
C GLU A 28 -0.71 -8.30 5.10
N SER A 29 -0.51 -9.31 5.94
CA SER A 29 0.78 -9.57 6.60
C SER A 29 1.91 -9.75 5.58
N ARG A 30 1.68 -10.49 4.49
CA ARG A 30 2.67 -10.64 3.40
C ARG A 30 2.96 -9.33 2.67
N ARG A 31 1.95 -8.46 2.49
CA ARG A 31 2.13 -7.14 1.87
C ARG A 31 2.97 -6.23 2.74
N TRP A 32 2.67 -6.15 4.03
CA TRP A 32 3.46 -5.38 4.99
C TRP A 32 4.90 -5.91 5.11
N HIS A 33 5.07 -7.23 5.12
CA HIS A 33 6.40 -7.86 5.12
C HIS A 33 7.21 -7.48 3.86
N LEU A 34 6.57 -7.44 2.67
CA LEU A 34 7.24 -7.04 1.43
C LEU A 34 7.73 -5.59 1.50
N LEU A 35 6.87 -4.68 1.93
CA LEU A 35 7.18 -3.25 2.07
C LEU A 35 8.30 -3.04 3.09
N TRP A 36 8.26 -3.75 4.22
CA TRP A 36 9.31 -3.70 5.23
C TRP A 36 10.67 -4.18 4.70
N LYS A 37 10.74 -5.27 3.94
CA LYS A 37 12.00 -5.72 3.33
C LYS A 37 12.56 -4.68 2.36
N ILE A 38 11.70 -4.05 1.58
CA ILE A 38 12.10 -3.01 0.62
C ILE A 38 12.61 -1.76 1.34
N SER A 39 11.98 -1.36 2.46
CA SER A 39 12.47 -0.23 3.26
C SER A 39 13.86 -0.49 3.87
N LEU A 40 14.21 -1.75 4.12
CA LEU A 40 15.56 -2.18 4.50
C LEU A 40 16.57 -2.20 3.34
N GLY A 41 16.17 -1.77 2.14
CA GLY A 41 17.03 -1.69 0.96
C GLY A 41 17.05 -2.94 0.07
N TRP A 42 16.14 -3.89 0.29
CA TRP A 42 16.03 -5.07 -0.56
C TRP A 42 15.36 -4.75 -1.90
N SER A 43 15.70 -5.50 -2.94
CA SER A 43 15.01 -5.40 -4.23
C SER A 43 13.64 -6.10 -4.19
N ILE A 44 12.67 -5.62 -4.97
CA ILE A 44 11.34 -6.25 -5.08
C ILE A 44 11.45 -7.74 -5.41
N LYS A 45 12.40 -8.11 -6.29
CA LYS A 45 12.62 -9.50 -6.69
C LYS A 45 13.06 -10.36 -5.52
N ASN A 46 14.05 -9.91 -4.75
CA ASN A 46 14.54 -10.67 -3.60
C ASN A 46 13.49 -10.75 -2.49
N SER A 47 12.77 -9.64 -2.23
CA SER A 47 11.70 -9.62 -1.24
C SER A 47 10.52 -10.53 -1.64
N ALA A 48 10.14 -10.54 -2.92
CA ALA A 48 9.09 -11.42 -3.43
C ALA A 48 9.45 -12.91 -3.28
N ILE A 49 10.70 -13.28 -3.61
CA ILE A 49 11.22 -14.64 -3.40
C ILE A 49 11.20 -15.01 -1.92
N ALA A 50 11.64 -14.12 -1.02
CA ALA A 50 11.69 -14.38 0.41
C ALA A 50 10.29 -14.59 1.04
N ILE A 51 9.25 -13.99 0.46
CA ILE A 51 7.87 -14.06 0.96
C ILE A 51 7.05 -15.13 0.22
N GLY A 52 7.58 -15.67 -0.88
CA GLY A 52 6.89 -16.66 -1.70
C GLY A 52 5.74 -16.07 -2.52
N ILE A 53 5.86 -14.83 -2.99
CA ILE A 53 4.88 -14.18 -3.88
C ILE A 53 5.45 -13.95 -5.27
N ASN A 54 4.57 -13.81 -6.26
CA ASN A 54 4.99 -13.47 -7.61
C ASN A 54 5.57 -12.04 -7.66
N TYR A 55 6.63 -11.85 -8.46
CA TYR A 55 7.26 -10.56 -8.69
C TYR A 55 6.28 -9.48 -9.17
N ASP A 56 5.39 -9.81 -10.12
CA ASP A 56 4.41 -8.84 -10.65
C ASP A 56 3.45 -8.35 -9.56
N TYR A 57 3.00 -9.27 -8.70
CA TYR A 57 2.18 -8.92 -7.55
C TYR A 57 2.94 -8.05 -6.55
N GLY A 58 4.22 -8.37 -6.29
CA GLY A 58 5.09 -7.54 -5.47
C GLY A 58 5.28 -6.12 -6.03
N LYS A 59 5.44 -6.00 -7.35
CA LYS A 59 5.56 -4.71 -8.05
C LYS A 59 4.28 -3.88 -7.93
N GLU A 60 3.12 -4.53 -8.03
CA GLU A 60 1.82 -3.88 -7.87
C GLU A 60 1.61 -3.37 -6.45
N ILE A 61 1.98 -4.14 -5.42
CA ILE A 61 1.92 -3.72 -4.01
C ILE A 61 2.74 -2.46 -3.78
N VAL A 62 3.99 -2.44 -4.26
CA VAL A 62 4.87 -1.26 -4.13
C VAL A 62 4.34 -0.07 -4.91
N ARG A 63 3.82 -0.30 -6.11
CA ARG A 63 3.20 0.77 -6.90
C ARG A 63 2.00 1.37 -6.18
N ARG A 64 1.11 0.55 -5.62
CA ARG A 64 -0.06 1.02 -4.85
C ARG A 64 0.38 1.80 -3.62
N TYR A 65 1.31 1.25 -2.85
CA TYR A 65 1.86 1.92 -1.68
C TYR A 65 2.47 3.30 -2.02
N ASN A 66 3.24 3.38 -3.11
CA ASN A 66 3.83 4.65 -3.55
C ASN A 66 2.83 5.68 -4.08
N ASN A 67 1.64 5.26 -4.56
CA ASN A 67 0.62 6.17 -5.09
C ASN A 67 -0.41 6.59 -4.03
N THR A 68 -0.74 5.71 -3.08
CA THR A 68 -1.87 5.89 -2.17
C THR A 68 -1.53 5.74 -0.68
N GLY A 69 -0.29 5.39 -0.33
CA GLY A 69 0.11 5.16 1.06
C GLY A 69 -0.65 4.00 1.71
N GLU A 70 -1.13 4.20 2.95
CA GLU A 70 -1.89 3.23 3.75
C GLU A 70 -3.24 2.85 3.10
N GLU A 71 -3.96 3.82 2.56
CA GLU A 71 -5.32 3.61 1.99
C GLU A 71 -5.33 2.63 0.81
N GLY A 72 -4.19 2.46 0.13
CA GLY A 72 -4.03 1.54 -0.99
C GLY A 72 -3.84 0.06 -0.59
N GLN A 73 -3.46 -0.21 0.67
CA GLN A 73 -3.31 -1.57 1.19
C GLN A 73 -4.63 -2.11 1.79
N GLU A 74 -5.48 -1.21 2.31
CA GLU A 74 -6.69 -1.56 3.07
C GLU A 74 -7.99 -1.66 2.24
N LYS A 75 -8.03 -1.24 0.98
CA LYS A 75 -9.32 -1.14 0.25
C LYS A 75 -9.53 -2.24 -0.78
N LYS A 76 -10.15 -3.34 -0.34
CA LYS A 76 -11.15 -4.05 -1.17
C LYS A 76 -12.60 -3.77 -0.77
N GLU A 77 -12.86 -2.98 0.27
CA GLU A 77 -14.23 -2.82 0.81
C GLU A 77 -14.80 -1.40 0.85
N LEU A 78 -14.14 -0.40 0.24
CA LEU A 78 -14.69 0.96 0.12
C LEU A 78 -14.75 1.44 -1.33
N ARG A 79 -15.35 0.60 -2.20
CA ARG A 79 -15.79 1.03 -3.53
C ARG A 79 -17.26 1.46 -3.56
N ILE A 80 -17.80 1.91 -2.43
CA ILE A 80 -19.11 2.56 -2.35
C ILE A 80 -18.97 3.78 -1.44
N LYS A 81 -19.39 4.96 -1.95
CA LYS A 81 -19.53 6.26 -1.27
C LYS A 81 -18.28 7.16 -1.18
N LYS A 82 -17.73 7.60 -2.31
CA LYS A 82 -17.07 8.92 -2.40
C LYS A 82 -17.31 9.65 -3.73
N THR A 83 -18.51 9.48 -4.31
CA THR A 83 -18.92 10.19 -5.54
C THR A 83 -20.26 10.91 -5.39
N LYS A 84 -20.64 11.33 -4.17
CA LYS A 84 -21.96 11.95 -3.94
C LYS A 84 -22.01 13.09 -2.91
N SER A 85 -20.89 13.71 -2.56
CA SER A 85 -20.89 14.78 -1.53
C SER A 85 -20.38 16.15 -1.99
N GLU A 86 -20.02 16.35 -3.26
CA GLU A 86 -19.55 17.67 -3.75
C GLU A 86 -20.52 18.39 -4.70
N ASN A 87 -21.60 17.75 -5.18
CA ASN A 87 -22.55 18.42 -6.09
C ASN A 87 -23.81 19.02 -5.43
N ASN A 88 -23.99 18.94 -4.10
CA ASN A 88 -25.24 19.39 -3.45
C ASN A 88 -25.07 20.64 -2.56
N ARG A 89 -24.04 21.46 -2.76
CA ARG A 89 -23.87 22.72 -1.99
C ARG A 89 -23.93 24.00 -2.83
N GLU A 90 -24.06 23.91 -4.15
CA GLU A 90 -24.08 25.10 -5.01
C GLU A 90 -25.49 25.49 -5.50
N GLU A 91 -26.51 24.63 -5.37
CA GLU A 91 -27.86 24.94 -5.87
C GLU A 91 -28.81 25.63 -4.85
N GLU A 92 -28.41 25.80 -3.58
CA GLU A 92 -29.28 26.40 -2.55
C GLU A 92 -29.00 27.90 -2.25
N LYS A 93 -28.36 28.61 -3.20
CA LYS A 93 -28.10 30.07 -3.08
C LYS A 93 -28.60 30.94 -4.24
N LEU A 94 -29.38 30.37 -5.15
CA LEU A 94 -30.07 31.15 -6.17
C LEU A 94 -31.47 30.57 -6.38
N TYR A 95 -32.41 30.92 -5.50
CA TYR A 95 -33.79 31.33 -5.79
C TYR A 95 -34.53 31.61 -4.49
#